data_AF-A0A3P1XXG7-F1
#
_entry.id   AF-A0A3P1XXG7-F1
#
_cell.length_a   1.000
_cell.length_b   1.000
_cell.length_c   1.000
_cell.angle_alpha   90.00
_cell.angle_beta   90.00
_cell.angle_gamma   90.00
#
_symmetry.space_group_name_H-M   'P 1'
#
loop_
_entity.id
_entity.type
_entity.pdbx_description
1 polymer ?
#
loop_
_entity_poly.entity_id
_entity_poly.type
_entity_poly.pdbx_seq_one_letter_code
_entity_poly.pdbx_strand_id
1 'polypeptide(L)'
;ELVVVDNKSDKVEAANAVTRLIEHDKVNAIIGTYGSSLAMAGGEVAEKAGIPVMGTSPTNPLVTLGKKFYFRACFIDPFQGAGAATYAFRELGFRRAAILTDVASDYSVGLSSFFKRAFAKMGGEIAAELKYQSGDQDFTAQLTELISKKPDFVFLPAYFTEGAIALKQAKELGAAFRFIGGDGMDNPEIVTLGGDAVEGFLHTTFAYDPSMKDMNP
;
A
#
# COMPACT_ATOMS: atom_id res chain seq x y z
N GLU A 1 -24.43 -18.26 4.16
CA GLU A 1 -24.59 -17.75 2.80
C GLU A 1 -23.60 -16.62 2.58
N LEU A 2 -23.13 -16.40 1.35
CA LEU A 2 -22.21 -15.32 1.01
C LEU A 2 -23.01 -14.18 0.35
N VAL A 3 -22.90 -12.98 0.92
CA VAL A 3 -23.45 -11.74 0.34
C VAL A 3 -22.29 -10.84 -0.03
N VAL A 4 -22.31 -10.32 -1.26
CA VAL A 4 -21.25 -9.45 -1.79
C VAL A 4 -21.80 -8.07 -2.04
N VAL A 5 -21.11 -7.05 -1.54
CA VAL A 5 -21.41 -5.64 -1.78
C VAL A 5 -20.12 -4.93 -2.17
N ASP A 6 -20.16 -4.26 -3.31
CA ASP A 6 -19.04 -3.47 -3.82
C ASP A 6 -18.93 -2.13 -3.08
N ASN A 7 -17.73 -1.81 -2.60
CA ASN A 7 -17.42 -0.53 -1.96
C ASN A 7 -16.83 0.52 -2.93
N LYS A 8 -16.67 0.17 -4.21
CA LYS A 8 -16.21 1.06 -5.29
C LYS A 8 -14.88 1.76 -5.02
N SER A 9 -14.06 1.19 -4.15
CA SER A 9 -12.81 1.81 -3.67
C SER A 9 -13.00 3.21 -3.07
N ASP A 10 -14.19 3.52 -2.54
CA ASP A 10 -14.52 4.81 -1.93
C ASP A 10 -14.86 4.67 -0.44
N LYS A 11 -14.46 5.66 0.36
CA LYS A 11 -14.63 5.63 1.83
C LYS A 11 -16.10 5.65 2.24
N VAL A 12 -16.92 6.47 1.57
CA VAL A 12 -18.35 6.59 1.87
C VAL A 12 -19.08 5.32 1.43
N GLU A 13 -18.78 4.83 0.23
CA GLU A 13 -19.37 3.60 -0.27
C GLU A 13 -18.95 2.38 0.55
N ALA A 14 -17.73 2.35 1.12
CA ALA A 14 -17.32 1.32 2.07
C ALA A 14 -18.14 1.32 3.36
N ALA A 15 -18.40 2.49 3.93
CA ALA A 15 -19.29 2.61 5.10
C ALA A 15 -20.73 2.18 4.75
N ASN A 16 -21.25 2.64 3.60
CA ASN A 16 -22.58 2.26 3.12
C ASN A 16 -22.71 0.76 2.85
N ALA A 17 -21.69 0.14 2.26
CA ALA A 17 -21.65 -1.29 2.00
C ALA A 17 -21.73 -2.09 3.30
N VAL A 18 -20.96 -1.71 4.32
CA VAL A 18 -21.03 -2.36 5.64
C VAL A 18 -22.39 -2.13 6.30
N THR A 19 -22.93 -0.92 6.26
CA THR A 19 -24.28 -0.62 6.78
C THR A 19 -25.32 -1.52 6.11
N ARG A 20 -25.28 -1.66 4.78
CA ARG A 20 -26.19 -2.54 4.04
C ARG A 20 -26.05 -4.01 4.48
N LEU A 21 -24.82 -4.53 4.54
CA LEU A 21 -24.56 -5.90 4.95
C LEU A 21 -25.16 -6.20 6.33
N ILE A 22 -25.04 -5.26 7.27
CA ILE A 22 -25.51 -5.43 8.64
C ILE A 22 -27.02 -5.20 8.76
N GLU A 23 -27.53 -4.09 8.21
CA GLU A 23 -28.90 -3.64 8.44
C GLU A 23 -29.91 -4.29 7.51
N HIS A 24 -29.54 -4.55 6.25
CA HIS A 24 -30.44 -5.14 5.26
C HIS A 24 -30.20 -6.64 5.13
N ASP A 25 -28.95 -7.04 4.89
CA ASP A 25 -28.60 -8.43 4.58
C ASP A 25 -28.38 -9.28 5.85
N LYS A 26 -28.40 -8.64 7.03
CA LYS A 26 -28.35 -9.27 8.37
C LYS A 26 -27.18 -10.25 8.54
N VAL A 27 -26.02 -9.94 7.96
CA VAL A 27 -24.85 -10.83 8.04
C VAL A 27 -24.34 -10.97 9.47
N ASN A 28 -23.81 -12.13 9.82
CA ASN A 28 -23.24 -12.39 11.14
C ASN A 28 -21.76 -11.98 11.26
N ALA A 29 -21.06 -11.84 10.14
CA ALA A 29 -19.66 -11.45 10.06
C ALA A 29 -19.36 -10.88 8.66
N ILE A 30 -18.26 -10.14 8.55
CA ILE A 30 -17.80 -9.55 7.27
C ILE A 30 -16.36 -10.01 7.02
N ILE A 31 -16.06 -10.40 5.77
CA ILE A 31 -14.70 -10.68 5.30
C ILE A 31 -14.34 -9.59 4.28
N GLY A 32 -13.16 -8.99 4.46
CA GLY A 32 -12.71 -7.83 3.69
C GLY A 32 -12.38 -6.64 4.58
N THR A 33 -11.95 -5.51 4.04
CA THR A 33 -11.75 -5.19 2.61
C THR A 33 -10.27 -5.03 2.26
N TYR A 34 -9.98 -4.65 1.02
CA TYR A 34 -8.62 -4.51 0.50
C TYR A 34 -7.87 -3.31 1.12
N GLY A 35 -8.42 -2.10 0.96
CA GLY A 35 -7.72 -0.86 1.31
C GLY A 35 -7.89 -0.43 2.77
N SER A 36 -6.80 -0.01 3.41
CA SER A 36 -6.81 0.48 4.80
C SER A 36 -7.78 1.63 5.05
N SER A 37 -7.83 2.60 4.15
CA SER A 37 -8.79 3.72 4.14
C SER A 37 -10.25 3.26 4.22
N LEU A 38 -10.58 2.21 3.46
CA LEU A 38 -11.93 1.64 3.33
C LEU A 38 -12.27 0.80 4.56
N ALA A 39 -11.29 0.02 5.02
CA ALA A 39 -11.39 -0.81 6.22
C ALA A 39 -11.66 0.03 7.47
N MET A 40 -11.04 1.21 7.60
CA MET A 40 -11.32 2.12 8.71
C MET A 40 -12.74 2.69 8.64
N ALA A 41 -13.19 3.09 7.44
CA ALA A 41 -14.53 3.66 7.26
C ALA A 41 -15.64 2.63 7.56
N GLY A 42 -15.57 1.45 6.93
CA GLY A 42 -16.53 0.37 7.17
C GLY A 42 -16.38 -0.29 8.55
N GLY A 43 -15.15 -0.40 9.04
CA GLY A 43 -14.85 -1.00 10.34
C GLY A 43 -15.44 -0.23 11.52
N GLU A 44 -15.56 1.10 11.43
CA GLU A 44 -16.25 1.91 12.44
C GLU A 44 -17.74 1.54 12.54
N VAL A 45 -18.39 1.28 11.41
CA VAL A 45 -19.80 0.86 11.36
C VAL A 45 -19.96 -0.52 12.00
N ALA A 46 -19.13 -1.48 11.60
CA ALA A 46 -19.19 -2.84 12.13
C ALA A 46 -18.86 -2.89 13.63
N GLU A 47 -17.87 -2.13 14.10
CA GLU A 47 -17.51 -2.03 15.51
C GLU A 47 -18.69 -1.55 16.37
N LYS A 48 -19.40 -0.50 15.92
CA LYS A 48 -20.60 0.02 16.63
C LYS A 48 -21.74 -0.99 16.66
N ALA A 49 -21.89 -1.77 15.60
CA ALA A 49 -22.91 -2.81 15.50
C ALA A 49 -22.53 -4.11 16.23
N GLY A 50 -21.28 -4.24 16.70
CA GLY A 50 -20.78 -5.48 17.31
C GLY A 50 -20.65 -6.64 16.33
N ILE A 51 -20.49 -6.36 15.03
CA ILE A 51 -20.35 -7.37 13.99
C ILE A 51 -18.86 -7.61 13.71
N PRO A 52 -18.36 -8.85 13.84
CA PRO A 52 -16.97 -9.15 13.60
C PRO A 52 -16.57 -8.97 12.13
N VAL A 53 -15.41 -8.36 11.90
CA VAL A 53 -14.80 -8.16 10.58
C VAL A 53 -13.43 -8.80 10.52
N MET A 54 -13.16 -9.56 9.46
CA MET A 54 -11.84 -10.07 9.11
C MET A 54 -11.27 -9.29 7.92
N GLY A 55 -10.42 -8.32 8.19
CA GLY A 55 -9.63 -7.62 7.17
C GLY A 55 -8.62 -8.54 6.50
N THR A 56 -8.61 -8.58 5.17
CA THR A 56 -7.78 -9.51 4.39
C THR A 56 -6.44 -8.91 3.97
N SER A 57 -6.38 -7.61 3.69
CA SER A 57 -5.15 -6.89 3.36
C SER A 57 -5.01 -5.45 3.92
N PRO A 58 -5.86 -4.91 4.81
CA PRO A 58 -5.68 -3.53 5.29
C PRO A 58 -4.58 -3.47 6.36
N THR A 59 -3.38 -3.12 5.92
CA THR A 59 -2.13 -3.17 6.69
C THR A 59 -1.95 -2.02 7.69
N ASN A 60 -2.67 -0.89 7.54
CA ASN A 60 -2.54 0.22 8.47
C ASN A 60 -2.96 -0.18 9.90
N PRO A 61 -2.13 0.06 10.93
CA PRO A 61 -2.42 -0.38 12.31
C PRO A 61 -3.71 0.23 12.88
N LEU A 62 -4.14 1.40 12.41
CA LEU A 62 -5.37 2.06 12.86
C LEU A 62 -6.64 1.26 12.54
N VAL A 63 -6.58 0.35 11.58
CA VAL A 63 -7.70 -0.54 11.21
C VAL A 63 -8.19 -1.35 12.42
N THR A 64 -7.28 -1.79 13.28
CA THR A 64 -7.63 -2.60 14.47
C THR A 64 -7.36 -1.89 15.80
N LEU A 65 -6.67 -0.75 15.79
CA LEU A 65 -6.28 -0.09 17.03
C LEU A 65 -7.52 0.42 17.78
N GLY A 66 -7.72 -0.06 19.01
CA GLY A 66 -8.89 0.29 19.82
C GLY A 66 -10.20 -0.37 19.37
N LYS A 67 -10.14 -1.38 18.48
CA LYS A 67 -11.31 -2.14 18.01
C LYS A 67 -11.43 -3.48 18.75
N LYS A 68 -12.66 -3.89 19.05
CA LYS A 68 -12.97 -5.20 19.66
C LYS A 68 -13.46 -6.21 18.63
N PHE A 69 -14.08 -5.74 17.55
CA PHE A 69 -14.72 -6.58 16.53
C PHE A 69 -13.99 -6.55 15.19
N TYR A 70 -12.90 -5.78 15.05
CA TYR A 70 -12.10 -5.79 13.84
C TYR A 70 -10.80 -6.57 14.04
N PHE A 71 -10.58 -7.57 13.18
CA PHE A 71 -9.43 -8.45 13.17
C PHE A 71 -8.76 -8.43 11.78
N ARG A 72 -7.54 -8.94 11.67
CA ARG A 72 -6.78 -8.97 10.40
C ARG A 72 -6.14 -10.33 10.15
N ALA A 73 -6.16 -10.74 8.89
CA ALA A 73 -5.44 -11.90 8.34
C ALA A 73 -4.19 -11.48 7.54
N CYS A 74 -3.72 -10.24 7.74
CA CYS A 74 -2.54 -9.66 7.09
C CYS A 74 -1.54 -9.12 8.13
N PHE A 75 -0.30 -8.84 7.69
CA PHE A 75 0.65 -8.08 8.51
C PHE A 75 0.28 -6.59 8.59
N ILE A 76 1.15 -5.77 9.18
CA ILE A 76 0.89 -4.35 9.43
C ILE A 76 1.99 -3.44 8.88
N ASP A 77 1.65 -2.17 8.57
CA ASP A 77 2.59 -1.17 8.05
C ASP A 77 3.88 -1.02 8.86
N PRO A 78 3.86 -0.99 10.22
CA PRO A 78 5.08 -1.00 11.00
C PRO A 78 6.05 -2.14 10.67
N PHE A 79 5.51 -3.34 10.41
CA PHE A 79 6.31 -4.53 10.10
C PHE A 79 6.89 -4.43 8.70
N GLN A 80 6.05 -4.19 7.68
CA GLN A 80 6.53 -4.11 6.31
C GLN A 80 7.43 -2.90 6.04
N GLY A 81 7.14 -1.73 6.61
CA GLY A 81 7.98 -0.54 6.46
C GLY A 81 9.36 -0.75 7.07
N ALA A 82 9.44 -1.44 8.22
CA ALA A 82 10.71 -1.86 8.80
C ALA A 82 11.43 -2.92 7.96
N GLY A 83 10.69 -3.89 7.40
CA GLY A 83 11.23 -4.91 6.49
C GLY A 83 11.86 -4.30 5.23
N ALA A 84 11.12 -3.45 4.53
CA ALA A 84 11.59 -2.73 3.34
C ALA A 84 12.83 -1.86 3.65
N ALA A 85 12.79 -1.09 4.73
CA ALA A 85 13.94 -0.27 5.15
C ALA A 85 15.17 -1.13 5.50
N THR A 86 14.97 -2.26 6.18
CA THR A 86 16.06 -3.16 6.59
C THR A 86 16.69 -3.83 5.38
N TYR A 87 15.87 -4.33 4.45
CA TYR A 87 16.35 -4.93 3.21
C TYR A 87 17.13 -3.93 2.36
N ALA A 88 16.59 -2.73 2.14
CA ALA A 88 17.26 -1.68 1.40
C ALA A 88 18.62 -1.29 2.02
N PHE A 89 18.66 -1.11 3.35
CA PHE A 89 19.87 -0.66 4.03
C PHE A 89 20.92 -1.76 4.20
N ARG A 90 20.52 -2.94 4.68
CA ARG A 90 21.45 -4.01 5.07
C ARG A 90 21.83 -4.91 3.91
N GLU A 91 20.86 -5.30 3.09
CA GLU A 91 21.07 -6.27 2.01
C GLU A 91 21.50 -5.59 0.71
N LEU A 92 20.80 -4.51 0.31
CA LEU A 92 21.12 -3.79 -0.92
C LEU A 92 22.23 -2.74 -0.74
N GLY A 93 22.57 -2.40 0.51
CA GLY A 93 23.60 -1.41 0.81
C GLY A 93 23.21 0.03 0.49
N PHE A 94 21.92 0.31 0.22
CA PHE A 94 21.44 1.67 -0.05
C PHE A 94 21.53 2.54 1.20
N ARG A 95 21.81 3.83 0.99
CA ARG A 95 22.02 4.80 2.08
C ARG A 95 21.15 6.04 1.93
N ARG A 96 20.69 6.35 0.71
CA ARG A 96 19.95 7.56 0.40
C ARG A 96 18.62 7.21 -0.27
N ALA A 97 17.52 7.36 0.46
CA ALA A 97 16.17 7.12 -0.04
C ALA A 97 15.48 8.43 -0.40
N ALA A 98 14.54 8.40 -1.33
CA ALA A 98 13.47 9.38 -1.40
C ALA A 98 12.12 8.69 -1.21
N ILE A 99 11.08 9.44 -0.84
CA ILE A 99 9.75 8.90 -0.58
C ILE A 99 8.74 9.65 -1.45
N LEU A 100 7.88 8.92 -2.16
CA LEU A 100 6.77 9.47 -2.93
C LEU A 100 5.45 8.92 -2.37
N THR A 101 4.63 9.78 -1.78
CA THR A 101 3.45 9.39 -0.98
C THR A 101 2.15 9.84 -1.62
N ASP A 102 1.18 8.92 -1.71
CA ASP A 102 -0.21 9.26 -2.00
C ASP A 102 -0.84 9.85 -0.73
N VAL A 103 -1.18 11.14 -0.75
CA VAL A 103 -1.73 11.81 0.43
C VAL A 103 -3.21 11.52 0.67
N ALA A 104 -3.92 10.96 -0.30
CA ALA A 104 -5.32 10.56 -0.16
C ALA A 104 -5.46 9.14 0.43
N SER A 105 -4.37 8.37 0.45
CA SER A 105 -4.34 7.00 0.96
C SER A 105 -3.75 6.93 2.37
N ASP A 106 -4.59 6.57 3.35
CA ASP A 106 -4.15 6.35 4.74
C ASP A 106 -3.10 5.23 4.86
N TYR A 107 -3.14 4.25 3.94
CA TYR A 107 -2.11 3.23 3.78
C TYR A 107 -0.77 3.84 3.35
N SER A 108 -0.76 4.62 2.26
CA SER A 108 0.46 5.22 1.73
C SER A 108 1.12 6.16 2.76
N VAL A 109 0.33 7.04 3.37
CA VAL A 109 0.80 7.96 4.42
C VAL A 109 1.38 7.20 5.62
N GLY A 110 0.67 6.18 6.10
CA GLY A 110 1.10 5.35 7.21
C GLY A 110 2.43 4.66 6.91
N LEU A 111 2.46 3.89 5.82
CA LEU A 111 3.61 3.10 5.41
C LEU A 111 4.85 3.96 5.14
N SER A 112 4.72 5.07 4.42
CA SER A 112 5.80 6.06 4.24
C SER A 112 6.40 6.50 5.57
N SER A 113 5.56 6.78 6.55
CA SER A 113 5.98 7.24 7.88
C SER A 113 6.74 6.15 8.66
N PHE A 114 6.28 4.89 8.61
CA PHE A 114 6.96 3.77 9.27
C PHE A 114 8.29 3.45 8.60
N PHE A 115 8.33 3.40 7.27
CA PHE A 115 9.56 3.20 6.50
C PHE A 115 10.59 4.29 6.82
N LYS A 116 10.20 5.57 6.75
CA LYS A 116 11.07 6.71 7.05
C LYS A 116 11.75 6.57 8.41
N ARG A 117 10.97 6.28 9.45
CA ARG A 117 11.49 6.11 10.81
C ARG A 117 12.47 4.95 10.90
N ALA A 118 12.14 3.82 10.29
CA ALA A 118 12.99 2.63 10.31
C ALA A 118 14.32 2.87 9.56
N PHE A 119 14.26 3.45 8.36
CA PHE A 119 15.43 3.74 7.54
C PHE A 119 16.37 4.76 8.20
N ALA A 120 15.81 5.86 8.72
CA ALA A 120 16.57 6.89 9.43
C ALA A 120 17.22 6.34 10.72
N LYS A 121 16.54 5.45 11.45
CA LYS A 121 17.08 4.81 12.65
C LYS A 121 18.33 3.95 12.37
N MET A 122 18.46 3.43 11.14
CA MET A 122 19.65 2.69 10.70
C MET A 122 20.76 3.59 10.14
N GLY A 123 20.55 4.91 10.10
CA GLY A 123 21.51 5.87 9.55
C GLY A 123 21.31 6.16 8.06
N GLY A 124 20.18 5.72 7.47
CA GLY A 124 19.80 6.10 6.13
C GLY A 124 19.33 7.55 6.04
N GLU A 125 19.65 8.22 4.93
CA GLU A 125 19.25 9.59 4.63
C GLU A 125 17.97 9.63 3.80
N ILE A 126 17.07 10.57 4.11
CA ILE A 126 15.90 10.87 3.27
C ILE A 126 16.21 12.12 2.45
N ALA A 127 16.50 11.94 1.16
CA ALA A 127 16.88 12.98 0.23
C ALA A 127 15.73 13.91 -0.18
N ALA A 128 14.50 13.35 -0.23
CA ALA A 128 13.29 14.08 -0.57
C ALA A 128 12.04 13.31 -0.10
N GLU A 129 10.99 14.07 0.19
CA GLU A 129 9.65 13.56 0.49
C GLU A 129 8.66 14.32 -0.40
N LEU A 130 8.19 13.67 -1.45
CA LEU A 130 7.25 14.22 -2.41
C LEU A 130 5.88 13.57 -2.28
N LYS A 131 4.89 14.23 -2.84
CA LYS A 131 3.48 13.88 -2.69
C LYS A 131 2.79 13.83 -4.04
N TYR A 132 1.78 12.99 -4.13
CA TYR A 132 0.83 12.90 -5.23
C TYR A 132 -0.55 12.57 -4.69
N GLN A 133 -1.57 12.60 -5.53
CA GLN A 133 -2.95 12.23 -5.21
C GLN A 133 -3.33 10.91 -5.88
N SER A 134 -4.18 10.10 -5.24
CA SER A 134 -4.79 8.93 -5.89
C SER A 134 -5.42 9.32 -7.23
N GLY A 135 -5.17 8.54 -8.28
CA GLY A 135 -5.65 8.80 -9.63
C GLY A 135 -4.75 9.72 -10.48
N ASP A 136 -3.69 10.31 -9.93
CA ASP A 136 -2.74 11.10 -10.73
C ASP A 136 -2.15 10.25 -11.87
N GLN A 137 -2.12 10.82 -13.07
CA GLN A 137 -1.61 10.18 -14.29
C GLN A 137 -0.26 10.74 -14.75
N ASP A 138 0.22 11.80 -14.10
CA ASP A 138 1.46 12.48 -14.44
C ASP A 138 2.28 12.73 -13.17
N PHE A 139 3.46 12.11 -13.13
CA PHE A 139 4.45 12.18 -12.07
C PHE A 139 5.70 12.93 -12.52
N THR A 140 5.70 13.54 -13.71
CA THR A 140 6.90 14.12 -14.35
C THR A 140 7.59 15.13 -13.44
N ALA A 141 6.83 15.99 -12.76
CA ALA A 141 7.38 17.01 -11.86
C ALA A 141 8.09 16.37 -10.65
N GLN A 142 7.41 15.43 -9.98
CA GLN A 142 7.95 14.71 -8.83
C GLN A 142 9.19 13.92 -9.24
N LEU A 143 9.12 13.17 -10.33
CA LEU A 143 10.22 12.34 -10.81
C LEU A 143 11.44 13.17 -11.24
N THR A 144 11.24 14.30 -11.92
CA THR A 144 12.31 15.24 -12.27
C THR A 144 13.02 15.76 -11.02
N GLU A 145 12.24 16.12 -9.98
CA GLU A 145 12.83 16.51 -8.70
C GLU A 145 13.61 15.35 -8.07
N LEU A 146 13.05 14.14 -8.01
CA LEU A 146 13.74 12.97 -7.45
C LEU A 146 15.05 12.67 -8.19
N ILE A 147 15.08 12.76 -9.51
CA ILE A 147 16.30 12.61 -10.31
C ILE A 147 17.35 13.63 -9.89
N SER A 148 16.97 14.90 -9.68
CA SER A 148 17.88 15.96 -9.23
C SER A 148 18.47 15.71 -7.83
N LYS A 149 17.72 15.01 -6.96
CA LYS A 149 18.11 14.69 -5.57
C LYS A 149 19.02 13.47 -5.47
N LYS A 150 19.17 12.72 -6.58
CA LYS A 150 20.04 11.55 -6.73
C LYS A 150 19.92 10.54 -5.58
N PRO A 151 18.71 10.06 -5.23
CA PRO A 151 18.59 8.96 -4.28
C PRO A 151 19.13 7.66 -4.88
N ASP A 152 19.50 6.70 -4.04
CA ASP A 152 19.79 5.33 -4.47
C ASP A 152 18.49 4.63 -4.91
N PHE A 153 17.40 4.92 -4.19
CA PHE A 153 16.08 4.38 -4.46
C PHE A 153 14.95 5.31 -4.00
N VAL A 154 13.77 5.10 -4.57
CA VAL A 154 12.52 5.76 -4.20
C VAL A 154 11.62 4.71 -3.54
N PHE A 155 11.21 4.98 -2.30
CA PHE A 155 10.15 4.23 -1.64
C PHE A 155 8.79 4.79 -2.08
N LEU A 156 7.97 3.94 -2.70
CA LEU A 156 6.69 4.28 -3.31
C LEU A 156 5.59 3.35 -2.77
N PRO A 157 4.99 3.64 -1.60
CA PRO A 157 3.86 2.87 -1.11
C PRO A 157 2.58 3.28 -1.87
N ALA A 158 2.46 2.82 -3.12
CA ALA A 158 1.34 3.07 -4.02
C ALA A 158 0.42 1.84 -4.17
N TYR A 159 -0.67 2.01 -4.92
CA TYR A 159 -1.34 0.91 -5.57
C TYR A 159 -0.76 0.68 -6.98
N PHE A 160 -0.97 -0.52 -7.53
CA PHE A 160 -0.35 -0.98 -8.77
C PHE A 160 -0.56 -0.06 -9.97
N THR A 161 -1.71 0.61 -10.11
CA THR A 161 -1.99 1.51 -11.24
C THR A 161 -1.08 2.73 -11.25
N GLU A 162 -1.09 3.55 -10.19
CA GLU A 162 -0.22 4.72 -10.08
C GLU A 162 1.25 4.31 -10.02
N GLY A 163 1.54 3.18 -9.36
CA GLY A 163 2.87 2.60 -9.33
C GLY A 163 3.42 2.31 -10.73
N ALA A 164 2.67 1.60 -11.57
CA ALA A 164 3.08 1.30 -12.95
C ALA A 164 3.32 2.57 -13.77
N ILE A 165 2.45 3.57 -13.64
CA ILE A 165 2.59 4.86 -14.35
C ILE A 165 3.86 5.58 -13.90
N ALA A 166 4.11 5.66 -12.58
CA ALA A 166 5.30 6.31 -12.04
C ALA A 166 6.58 5.61 -12.49
N LEU A 167 6.62 4.27 -12.48
CA LEU A 167 7.77 3.49 -12.95
C LEU A 167 8.05 3.74 -14.44
N LYS A 168 7.02 3.73 -15.27
CA LYS A 168 7.12 4.01 -16.71
C LYS A 168 7.69 5.39 -16.98
N GLN A 169 7.11 6.42 -16.36
CA GLN A 169 7.57 7.80 -16.54
C GLN A 169 8.99 8.01 -16.00
N ALA A 170 9.38 7.35 -14.89
CA ALA A 170 10.75 7.46 -14.39
C ALA A 170 11.75 6.91 -15.40
N LYS A 171 11.43 5.78 -16.04
CA LYS A 171 12.25 5.20 -17.08
C LYS A 171 12.35 6.10 -18.32
N GLU A 172 11.23 6.66 -18.77
CA GLU A 172 11.20 7.63 -19.89
C GLU A 172 12.04 8.88 -19.60
N LEU A 173 12.07 9.33 -18.34
CA LEU A 173 12.90 10.45 -17.88
C LEU A 173 14.37 10.08 -17.61
N GLY A 174 14.76 8.81 -17.78
CA GLY A 174 16.13 8.35 -17.58
C GLY A 174 16.55 8.27 -16.11
N ALA A 175 15.61 7.99 -15.20
CA ALA A 175 15.91 7.80 -13.79
C ALA A 175 16.87 6.61 -13.57
N ALA A 176 17.90 6.83 -12.76
CA ALA A 176 18.89 5.81 -12.41
C ALA A 176 18.62 5.10 -11.07
N PHE A 177 17.73 5.67 -10.25
CA PHE A 177 17.34 5.08 -8.97
C PHE A 177 16.40 3.89 -9.17
N ARG A 178 16.32 3.01 -8.17
CA ARG A 178 15.33 1.91 -8.15
C ARG A 178 14.06 2.31 -7.42
N PHE A 179 12.96 1.63 -7.70
CA PHE A 179 11.76 1.71 -6.87
C PHE A 179 11.67 0.55 -5.89
N ILE A 180 11.25 0.86 -4.67
CA ILE A 180 10.81 -0.11 -3.67
C ILE A 180 9.37 0.23 -3.27
N GLY A 181 8.43 -0.67 -3.53
CA GLY A 181 7.01 -0.51 -3.23
C GLY A 181 6.59 -1.19 -1.94
N GLY A 182 5.31 -1.00 -1.61
CA GLY A 182 4.61 -1.76 -0.56
C GLY A 182 3.73 -2.88 -1.13
N ASP A 183 2.98 -3.55 -0.27
CA ASP A 183 2.08 -4.65 -0.63
C ASP A 183 0.98 -4.24 -1.62
N GLY A 184 0.58 -2.97 -1.63
CA GLY A 184 -0.40 -2.44 -2.60
C GLY A 184 0.04 -2.52 -4.08
N MET A 185 1.32 -2.74 -4.36
CA MET A 185 1.87 -2.88 -5.71
C MET A 185 2.03 -4.34 -6.15
N ASP A 186 1.75 -5.30 -5.26
CA ASP A 186 1.80 -6.73 -5.55
C ASP A 186 0.56 -7.17 -6.34
N ASN A 187 0.56 -6.87 -7.64
CA ASN A 187 -0.51 -7.25 -8.55
C ASN A 187 0.07 -7.55 -9.95
N PRO A 188 -0.23 -8.71 -10.57
CA PRO A 188 0.25 -9.05 -11.92
C PRO A 188 -0.04 -7.99 -13.00
N GLU A 189 -1.10 -7.21 -12.86
CA GLU A 189 -1.42 -6.11 -13.78
C GLU A 189 -0.31 -5.05 -13.85
N ILE A 190 0.51 -4.90 -12.81
CA ILE A 190 1.63 -3.95 -12.82
C ILE A 190 2.60 -4.24 -13.98
N VAL A 191 2.82 -5.52 -14.30
CA VAL A 191 3.69 -5.94 -15.41
C VAL A 191 3.06 -5.57 -16.75
N THR A 192 1.74 -5.73 -16.86
CA THR A 192 0.99 -5.38 -18.07
C THR A 192 0.97 -3.87 -18.31
N LEU A 193 0.79 -3.08 -17.25
CA LEU A 193 0.71 -1.61 -17.31
C LEU A 193 2.09 -0.95 -17.49
N GLY A 194 3.10 -1.44 -16.75
CA GLY A 194 4.43 -0.85 -16.71
C GLY A 194 5.42 -1.44 -17.72
N GLY A 195 5.16 -2.64 -18.25
CA GLY A 195 6.02 -3.29 -19.24
C GLY A 195 7.47 -3.42 -18.77
N ASP A 196 8.42 -3.09 -19.63
CA ASP A 196 9.84 -3.19 -19.31
C ASP A 196 10.32 -2.17 -18.26
N ALA A 197 9.46 -1.26 -17.80
CA ALA A 197 9.76 -0.30 -16.74
C ALA A 197 9.61 -0.89 -15.34
N VAL A 198 8.95 -2.04 -15.18
CA VAL A 198 8.87 -2.74 -13.90
C VAL A 198 10.08 -3.63 -13.61
N GLU A 199 11.00 -3.75 -14.56
CA GLU A 199 12.13 -4.67 -14.41
C GLU A 199 13.06 -4.23 -13.28
N GLY A 200 13.28 -5.12 -12.31
CA GLY A 200 14.08 -4.85 -11.11
C GLY A 200 13.37 -4.02 -10.03
N PHE A 201 12.07 -3.76 -10.19
CA PHE A 201 11.19 -3.28 -9.11
C PHE A 201 11.16 -4.28 -7.96
N LEU A 202 11.15 -3.77 -6.74
CA LEU A 202 11.06 -4.56 -5.52
C LEU A 202 9.83 -4.11 -4.73
N HIS A 203 9.17 -5.00 -4.02
CA HIS A 203 8.09 -4.63 -3.09
C HIS A 203 8.03 -5.58 -1.91
N THR A 204 7.40 -5.15 -0.83
CA THR A 204 6.92 -6.06 0.21
C THR A 204 5.66 -6.78 -0.29
N THR A 205 5.44 -8.00 0.19
CA THR A 205 4.29 -8.83 -0.20
C THR A 205 3.88 -9.73 0.95
N PHE A 206 2.64 -10.23 0.90
CA PHE A 206 2.14 -11.29 1.76
C PHE A 206 2.85 -12.60 1.48
N ALA A 207 3.01 -13.43 2.51
CA ALA A 207 3.57 -14.76 2.32
C ALA A 207 2.61 -15.58 1.44
N TYR A 208 3.05 -15.94 0.25
CA TYR A 208 2.37 -16.91 -0.60
C TYR A 208 2.98 -18.29 -0.38
N ASP A 209 2.14 -19.32 -0.47
CA ASP A 209 2.62 -20.69 -0.56
C ASP A 209 3.06 -20.93 -2.01
N PRO A 210 4.35 -21.23 -2.28
CA PRO A 210 4.84 -21.46 -3.64
C PRO A 210 4.15 -22.62 -4.37
N SER A 211 3.41 -23.48 -3.66
CA SER A 211 2.63 -24.58 -4.23
C SER A 211 1.23 -24.17 -4.71
N MET A 212 0.77 -22.95 -4.39
CA MET A 212 -0.50 -22.41 -4.87
C MET A 212 -0.39 -21.97 -6.33
N LYS A 213 -0.83 -22.85 -7.23
CA LYS A 213 -0.75 -22.68 -8.69
C LYS A 213 -1.45 -21.43 -9.22
N ASP A 214 -2.49 -20.96 -8.52
CA ASP A 214 -3.31 -19.83 -8.94
C ASP A 214 -2.92 -18.50 -8.25
N MET A 215 -1.88 -18.51 -7.41
CA MET A 215 -1.37 -17.31 -6.70
C MET A 215 0.13 -17.08 -6.90
N ASN A 216 0.76 -17.80 -7.84
CA ASN A 216 2.14 -17.53 -8.24
C ASN A 216 2.10 -16.48 -9.38
N PRO A 217 2.85 -15.36 -9.27
CA PRO A 217 2.91 -14.36 -10.33
C PRO A 217 3.35 -14.91 -11.69
#